data_AF-Q2W907-F1
#
_entry.id   AF-Q2W907-F1
#
_cell.length_a   1.000
_cell.length_b   1.000
_cell.length_c   1.000
_cell.angle_alpha   90.00
_cell.angle_beta   90.00
_cell.angle_gamma   90.00
#
_symmetry.space_group_name_H-M   'P 1'
#
loop_
_entity.id
_entity.type
_entity.pdbx_description
1 polymer ?
#
loop_
_entity_poly.entity_id
_entity_poly.type
_entity_poly.pdbx_seq_one_letter_code
_entity_poly.pdbx_strand_id
1 'polypeptide(L)'
;MPPGAVNPKGNAKMSDCCTDAFKDLSRRGFVKLALGAGAALWVNFKPSISLAAGGTEALLLSCMDYRLMDDIVRYMDGRAMTNKYDHVVLAGASLGVLQDKNLSWGQTFWDHVQVALDLHHIQKVIVMDHRDCGAYKVFLGPDSAKDAATETASHTAKLRALRTAINAKHPTLAVELLLMDLEGKVETVA
;
A
#
# COMPACT_ATOMS: atom_id res chain seq x y z
N MET A 1 35.33 -25.52 -30.17
CA MET A 1 34.92 -26.94 -30.27
C MET A 1 35.74 -27.75 -29.27
N PRO A 2 35.16 -28.83 -28.68
CA PRO A 2 35.15 -29.15 -27.24
C PRO A 2 36.13 -30.32 -26.92
N PRO A 3 36.13 -31.09 -25.78
CA PRO A 3 35.03 -31.69 -24.98
C PRO A 3 35.19 -31.39 -23.46
N GLY A 4 34.38 -31.83 -22.50
CA GLY A 4 33.30 -32.81 -22.42
C GLY A 4 32.84 -32.92 -20.96
N ALA A 5 31.66 -33.49 -20.77
CA ALA A 5 31.05 -33.79 -19.47
C ALA A 5 31.96 -34.65 -18.58
N VAL A 6 31.73 -34.64 -17.25
CA VAL A 6 31.39 -35.84 -16.45
C VAL A 6 30.94 -35.37 -15.06
N ASN A 7 29.76 -35.84 -14.66
CA ASN A 7 29.30 -35.90 -13.28
C ASN A 7 29.69 -37.28 -12.72
N PRO A 8 30.27 -37.36 -11.51
CA PRO A 8 30.13 -38.54 -10.69
C PRO A 8 29.50 -38.21 -9.34
N LYS A 9 28.44 -38.96 -9.03
CA LYS A 9 27.88 -39.11 -7.68
C LYS A 9 28.96 -39.61 -6.73
N GLY A 10 29.05 -39.03 -5.54
CA GLY A 10 29.92 -39.52 -4.46
C GLY A 10 29.57 -38.91 -3.11
N ASN A 11 28.87 -39.69 -2.28
CA ASN A 11 28.60 -39.41 -0.88
C ASN A 11 29.91 -39.35 -0.07
N ALA A 12 30.14 -38.26 0.68
CA ALA A 12 31.05 -38.26 1.81
C ALA A 12 30.57 -37.27 2.88
N LYS A 13 30.43 -37.80 4.10
CA LYS A 13 30.03 -37.12 5.34
C LYS A 13 30.86 -35.87 5.60
N MET A 14 30.20 -34.74 5.83
CA MET A 14 30.75 -33.66 6.66
C MET A 14 30.06 -33.74 8.03
N SER A 15 30.88 -33.93 9.04
CA SER A 15 30.58 -34.06 10.45
C SER A 15 29.89 -32.83 11.06
N ASP A 16 28.96 -33.13 11.96
CA ASP A 16 28.52 -32.39 13.14
C ASP A 16 29.17 -31.03 13.42
N CYS A 17 28.34 -29.99 13.50
CA CYS A 17 28.60 -28.87 14.41
C CYS A 17 27.32 -28.32 15.08
N CYS A 18 26.14 -28.91 14.86
CA CYS A 18 24.87 -28.31 15.31
C CYS A 18 23.87 -29.33 15.84
N THR A 19 24.32 -30.35 16.56
CA THR A 19 23.48 -31.46 16.98
C THR A 19 23.58 -31.63 18.48
N ASP A 20 22.95 -30.73 19.25
CA ASP A 20 22.53 -31.02 20.63
C ASP A 20 21.42 -30.11 21.20
N ALA A 21 21.00 -29.04 20.50
CA ALA A 21 19.96 -28.14 21.03
C ALA A 21 18.50 -28.56 20.76
N PHE A 22 18.25 -29.65 20.03
CA PHE A 22 16.89 -29.96 19.51
C PHE A 22 16.31 -31.32 19.90
N LYS A 23 16.93 -32.05 20.84
CA LYS A 23 16.52 -33.43 21.14
C LYS A 23 15.42 -33.62 22.18
N ASP A 24 14.80 -32.56 22.73
CA ASP A 24 13.78 -32.76 23.77
C ASP A 24 12.46 -31.96 23.60
N LEU A 25 11.91 -31.91 22.39
CA LEU A 25 10.49 -31.59 22.19
C LEU A 25 9.74 -32.78 21.59
N SER A 26 9.28 -33.64 22.49
CA SER A 26 8.40 -34.77 22.23
C SER A 26 7.13 -34.36 21.47
N ARG A 27 6.80 -35.15 20.45
CA ARG A 27 5.72 -35.06 19.45
C ARG A 27 4.27 -34.99 19.98
N ARG A 28 4.05 -34.77 21.27
CA ARG A 28 2.70 -34.65 21.89
C ARG A 28 2.41 -33.28 22.54
N GLY A 29 3.36 -32.33 22.51
CA GLY A 29 3.18 -31.00 23.10
C GLY A 29 2.67 -29.89 22.14
N PHE A 30 2.72 -30.10 20.82
CA PHE A 30 2.55 -29.00 19.86
C PHE A 30 1.11 -28.71 19.39
N VAL A 31 0.12 -29.52 19.78
CA VAL A 31 -1.26 -29.33 19.31
C VAL A 31 -2.09 -28.40 20.21
N LYS A 32 -1.60 -28.02 21.40
CA LYS A 32 -2.33 -27.09 22.30
C LYS A 32 -1.89 -25.63 22.22
N LEU A 33 -0.91 -25.28 21.38
CA LEU A 33 -0.42 -23.89 21.24
C LEU A 33 -0.63 -23.28 19.84
N ALA A 34 -1.49 -23.88 19.01
CA ALA A 34 -1.75 -23.39 17.65
C ALA A 34 -3.12 -22.70 17.48
N LEU A 35 -3.98 -22.70 18.50
CA LEU A 35 -5.33 -22.10 18.43
C LEU A 35 -5.52 -20.85 19.30
N GLY A 36 -4.49 -20.39 20.01
CA GLY A 36 -4.60 -19.23 20.92
C GLY A 36 -3.66 -18.06 20.62
N ALA A 37 -2.55 -18.29 19.93
CA ALA A 37 -1.50 -17.28 19.79
C ALA A 37 -1.73 -16.30 18.61
N GLY A 38 -2.45 -16.72 17.56
CA GLY A 38 -2.70 -15.86 16.39
C GLY A 38 -3.75 -14.77 16.63
N ALA A 39 -4.72 -15.01 17.51
CA ALA A 39 -5.76 -14.03 17.85
C ALA A 39 -5.34 -13.08 18.99
N ALA A 40 -4.43 -13.50 19.87
CA ALA A 40 -4.05 -12.71 21.06
C ALA A 40 -3.15 -11.50 20.76
N LEU A 41 -2.46 -11.47 19.61
CA LEU A 41 -1.56 -10.36 19.26
C LEU A 41 -2.28 -9.11 18.76
N TRP A 42 -3.59 -9.17 18.46
CA TRP A 42 -4.37 -8.01 18.02
C TRP A 42 -5.10 -7.27 19.14
N VAL A 43 -5.17 -7.82 20.37
CA VAL A 43 -6.10 -7.34 21.42
C VAL A 43 -5.48 -6.30 22.37
N ASN A 44 -4.18 -5.99 22.26
CA ASN A 44 -3.49 -5.12 23.22
C ASN A 44 -2.75 -3.92 22.62
N PHE A 45 -3.01 -3.54 21.36
CA PHE A 45 -2.58 -2.22 20.89
C PHE A 45 -3.52 -1.15 21.46
N LYS A 46 -3.32 -0.79 22.73
CA LYS A 46 -3.80 0.50 23.23
C LYS A 46 -2.80 1.52 22.72
N PRO A 47 -3.12 2.31 21.68
CA PRO A 47 -2.21 3.36 21.26
C PRO A 47 -2.04 4.29 22.45
N SER A 48 -0.84 4.30 23.03
CA SER A 48 -0.41 5.38 23.89
C SER A 48 -0.54 6.65 23.05
N ILE A 49 -1.46 7.51 23.43
CA ILE A 49 -1.83 8.80 22.82
C ILE A 49 -0.59 9.42 22.17
N SER A 50 -0.42 9.21 20.87
CA SER A 50 0.66 9.83 20.12
C SER A 50 0.20 11.26 19.91
N LEU A 51 0.69 12.17 20.75
CA LEU A 51 0.33 13.57 20.68
C LEU A 51 1.13 14.21 19.54
N ALA A 52 0.72 13.95 18.30
CA ALA A 52 1.11 14.80 17.19
C ALA A 52 0.57 16.20 17.50
N ALA A 53 1.47 17.12 17.83
CA ALA A 53 1.14 18.49 18.16
C ALA A 53 0.73 19.23 16.86
N GLY A 54 -0.53 19.07 16.47
CA GLY A 54 -1.09 19.57 15.22
C GLY A 54 -1.99 18.49 14.61
N GLY A 55 -3.32 18.68 14.68
CA GLY A 55 -4.25 17.68 14.17
C GLY A 55 -4.10 17.47 12.67
N THR A 56 -4.09 16.21 12.23
CA THR A 56 -4.11 15.84 10.81
C THR A 56 -5.51 16.11 10.25
N GLU A 57 -5.59 16.81 9.11
CA GLU A 57 -6.87 17.12 8.46
C GLU A 57 -7.27 16.05 7.43
N ALA A 58 -6.28 15.36 6.84
CA ALA A 58 -6.49 14.45 5.72
C ALA A 58 -5.57 13.22 5.73
N LEU A 59 -6.00 12.16 5.04
CA LEU A 59 -5.11 11.10 4.57
C LEU A 59 -4.93 11.25 3.06
N LEU A 60 -3.69 11.42 2.60
CA LEU A 60 -3.33 11.41 1.18
C LEU A 60 -2.96 9.99 0.75
N LEU A 61 -3.57 9.51 -0.32
CA LEU A 61 -3.13 8.34 -1.07
C LEU A 61 -2.52 8.79 -2.41
N SER A 62 -1.26 8.45 -2.67
CA SER A 62 -0.61 8.73 -3.96
C SER A 62 0.10 7.51 -4.56
N CYS A 63 0.54 7.66 -5.82
CA CYS A 63 1.43 6.69 -6.43
C CYS A 63 2.84 6.80 -5.83
N MET A 64 3.61 5.72 -5.90
CA MET A 64 5.03 5.68 -5.52
C MET A 64 5.99 6.21 -6.59
N ASP A 65 5.46 6.87 -7.63
CA ASP A 65 6.27 7.32 -8.76
C ASP A 65 7.31 8.35 -8.31
N TYR A 66 8.58 7.99 -8.42
CA TYR A 66 9.68 8.79 -7.90
C TYR A 66 9.81 10.17 -8.58
N ARG A 67 9.21 10.33 -9.77
CA ARG A 67 9.26 11.58 -10.52
C ARG A 67 8.46 12.70 -9.87
N LEU A 68 7.53 12.37 -8.96
CA LEU A 68 6.50 13.30 -8.49
C LEU A 68 6.50 13.49 -6.97
N MET A 69 7.43 12.87 -6.23
CA MET A 69 7.38 12.90 -4.76
C MET A 69 7.49 14.32 -4.21
N ASP A 70 8.36 15.15 -4.77
CA ASP A 70 8.50 16.55 -4.39
C ASP A 70 7.36 17.42 -4.93
N ASP A 71 6.82 17.13 -6.11
CA ASP A 71 5.65 17.83 -6.65
C ASP A 71 4.38 17.58 -5.84
N ILE A 72 4.19 16.36 -5.33
CA ILE A 72 3.12 16.01 -4.39
C ILE A 72 3.25 16.87 -3.13
N VAL A 73 4.45 16.93 -2.53
CA VAL A 73 4.69 17.75 -1.33
C VAL A 73 4.44 19.24 -1.63
N ARG A 74 4.97 19.75 -2.74
CA ARG A 74 4.80 21.14 -3.17
C ARG A 74 3.33 21.51 -3.38
N TYR A 75 2.56 20.61 -4.01
CA TYR A 75 1.13 20.79 -4.20
C TYR A 75 0.38 20.85 -2.86
N MET A 76 0.70 19.96 -1.93
CA MET A 76 0.08 19.93 -0.60
C MET A 76 0.48 21.17 0.23
N ASP A 77 1.74 21.58 0.21
CA ASP A 77 2.21 22.80 0.87
C ASP A 77 1.50 24.05 0.32
N GLY A 78 1.33 24.12 -1.01
CA GLY A 78 0.57 25.19 -1.66
C GLY A 78 -0.90 25.26 -1.24
N ARG A 79 -1.43 24.20 -0.65
CA ARG A 79 -2.78 24.11 -0.06
C ARG A 79 -2.79 24.33 1.45
N ALA A 80 -1.69 24.83 2.02
CA ALA A 80 -1.49 24.99 3.45
C ALA A 80 -1.65 23.67 4.24
N MET A 81 -1.30 22.54 3.62
CA MET A 81 -1.36 21.20 4.21
C MET A 81 -0.03 20.73 4.82
N THR A 82 0.99 21.60 4.90
CA THR A 82 2.27 21.28 5.54
C THR A 82 2.04 20.74 6.96
N ASN A 83 2.50 19.51 7.22
CA ASN A 83 2.32 18.78 8.49
C ASN A 83 0.85 18.56 8.91
N LYS A 84 -0.09 18.48 7.95
CA LYS A 84 -1.52 18.30 8.22
C LYS A 84 -2.15 17.11 7.50
N TYR A 85 -1.35 16.21 6.96
CA TYR A 85 -1.84 14.99 6.34
C TYR A 85 -0.93 13.81 6.64
N ASP A 86 -1.54 12.64 6.80
CA ASP A 86 -0.83 11.36 6.71
C ASP A 86 -0.71 10.99 5.23
N HIS A 87 0.36 10.29 4.85
CA HIS A 87 0.62 9.93 3.46
C HIS A 87 0.81 8.43 3.29
N VAL A 88 -0.12 7.79 2.58
CA VAL A 88 -0.03 6.41 2.13
C VAL A 88 0.38 6.39 0.66
N VAL A 89 1.35 5.56 0.35
CA VAL A 89 1.92 5.44 -1.00
C VAL A 89 1.75 4.01 -1.49
N LEU A 90 1.07 3.84 -2.63
CA LEU A 90 0.88 2.55 -3.28
C LEU A 90 1.14 2.68 -4.78
N ALA A 91 1.78 1.70 -5.41
CA ALA A 91 1.92 1.69 -6.86
C ALA A 91 0.53 1.75 -7.53
N GLY A 92 0.29 2.80 -8.31
CA GLY A 92 -0.99 3.06 -8.97
C GLY A 92 -2.08 3.68 -8.09
N ALA A 93 -1.78 4.11 -6.85
CA ALA A 93 -2.71 4.82 -5.97
C ALA A 93 -4.11 4.16 -5.92
N SER A 94 -5.12 4.79 -6.53
CA SER A 94 -6.49 4.25 -6.56
C SER A 94 -6.59 2.85 -7.17
N LEU A 95 -5.84 2.59 -8.25
CA LEU A 95 -5.74 1.26 -8.85
C LEU A 95 -5.04 0.28 -7.93
N GLY A 96 -4.00 0.70 -7.21
CA GLY A 96 -3.25 -0.14 -6.27
C GLY A 96 -4.13 -0.70 -5.16
N VAL A 97 -5.11 0.09 -4.70
CA VAL A 97 -6.12 -0.33 -3.71
C VAL A 97 -7.14 -1.29 -4.31
N LEU A 98 -7.57 -1.05 -5.55
CA LEU A 98 -8.70 -1.75 -6.18
C LEU A 98 -8.33 -2.99 -7.00
N GLN A 99 -7.05 -3.19 -7.31
CA GLN A 99 -6.61 -4.34 -8.08
C GLN A 99 -6.77 -5.66 -7.30
N ASP A 100 -6.93 -6.76 -8.03
CA ASP A 100 -7.26 -8.08 -7.51
C ASP A 100 -6.05 -9.03 -7.42
N LYS A 101 -4.90 -8.66 -7.99
CA LYS A 101 -3.71 -9.52 -8.04
C LYS A 101 -2.95 -9.56 -6.72
N ASN A 102 -2.98 -8.49 -5.95
CA ASN A 102 -2.32 -8.37 -4.65
C ASN A 102 -3.23 -7.69 -3.63
N LEU A 103 -4.19 -8.45 -3.11
CA LEU A 103 -5.21 -7.97 -2.18
C LEU A 103 -4.64 -7.32 -0.90
N SER A 104 -3.41 -7.67 -0.52
CA SER A 104 -2.75 -7.10 0.66
C SER A 104 -2.53 -5.58 0.56
N TRP A 105 -2.39 -5.03 -0.65
CA TRP A 105 -2.24 -3.59 -0.86
C TRP A 105 -3.52 -2.84 -0.49
N GLY A 106 -4.67 -3.34 -0.96
CA GLY A 106 -5.97 -2.80 -0.59
C GLY A 106 -6.22 -2.91 0.90
N GLN A 107 -5.91 -4.07 1.51
CA GLN A 107 -6.04 -4.25 2.96
C GLN A 107 -5.18 -3.25 3.74
N THR A 108 -3.92 -3.08 3.35
CA THR A 108 -2.99 -2.12 3.98
C THR A 108 -3.54 -0.70 3.93
N PHE A 109 -4.12 -0.28 2.80
CA PHE A 109 -4.78 1.02 2.70
C PHE A 109 -5.94 1.16 3.70
N TRP A 110 -6.83 0.17 3.80
CA TRP A 110 -7.96 0.23 4.73
C TRP A 110 -7.51 0.24 6.19
N ASP A 111 -6.48 -0.52 6.53
CA ASP A 111 -5.90 -0.51 7.88
C ASP A 111 -5.32 0.88 8.21
N HIS A 112 -4.66 1.54 7.26
CA HIS A 112 -4.18 2.91 7.43
C HIS A 112 -5.30 3.95 7.52
N VAL A 113 -6.40 3.81 6.78
CA VAL A 113 -7.59 4.67 6.93
C VAL A 113 -8.12 4.56 8.37
N GLN A 114 -8.22 3.35 8.90
CA GLN A 114 -8.68 3.12 10.27
C GLN A 114 -7.73 3.74 11.30
N VAL A 115 -6.42 3.54 11.16
CA VAL A 115 -5.42 4.17 12.04
C VAL A 115 -5.51 5.70 12.00
N ALA A 116 -5.64 6.30 10.82
CA ALA A 116 -5.75 7.75 10.67
C ALA A 116 -7.04 8.31 11.28
N LEU A 117 -8.16 7.57 11.20
CA LEU A 117 -9.40 7.93 11.89
C LEU A 117 -9.25 7.88 13.42
N ASP A 118 -8.65 6.80 13.94
CA ASP A 118 -8.57 6.51 15.37
C ASP A 118 -7.56 7.42 16.09
N LEU A 119 -6.41 7.67 15.46
CA LEU A 119 -5.32 8.41 16.09
C LEU A 119 -5.31 9.89 15.74
N HIS A 120 -5.66 10.23 14.49
CA HIS A 120 -5.46 11.58 13.97
C HIS A 120 -6.77 12.28 13.57
N HIS A 121 -7.92 11.60 13.66
CA HIS A 121 -9.25 12.15 13.45
C HIS A 121 -9.42 12.88 12.10
N ILE A 122 -8.85 12.30 11.04
CA ILE A 122 -8.95 12.85 9.68
C ILE A 122 -10.40 13.11 9.28
N GLN A 123 -10.61 14.15 8.47
CA GLN A 123 -11.94 14.53 7.97
C GLN A 123 -12.13 14.20 6.49
N LYS A 124 -11.03 13.93 5.78
CA LYS A 124 -11.06 13.62 4.35
C LYS A 124 -9.97 12.65 3.93
N VAL A 125 -10.23 11.95 2.82
CA VAL A 125 -9.22 11.22 2.05
C VAL A 125 -9.00 11.95 0.74
N ILE A 126 -7.74 12.27 0.44
CA ILE A 126 -7.33 12.83 -0.85
C ILE A 126 -6.70 11.68 -1.63
N VAL A 127 -7.23 11.37 -2.81
CA VAL A 127 -6.68 10.33 -3.69
C VAL A 127 -6.08 11.01 -4.91
N MET A 128 -4.77 10.89 -5.07
CA MET A 128 -4.01 11.51 -6.15
C MET A 128 -3.36 10.45 -7.02
N ASP A 129 -3.94 10.25 -8.19
CA ASP A 129 -3.31 9.51 -9.27
C ASP A 129 -2.40 10.45 -10.08
N HIS A 130 -1.62 9.90 -11.02
CA HIS A 130 -0.80 10.69 -11.92
C HIS A 130 -0.79 10.16 -13.36
N ARG A 131 -0.45 11.03 -14.30
CA ARG A 131 -0.24 10.73 -15.73
C ARG A 131 1.01 9.87 -15.95
N ASP A 132 0.99 9.09 -17.01
CA ASP A 132 2.06 8.17 -17.41
C ASP A 132 2.40 7.15 -16.29
N CYS A 133 1.37 6.63 -15.63
CA CYS A 133 1.54 5.69 -14.52
C CYS A 133 1.91 4.27 -15.00
N GLY A 134 3.08 3.80 -14.60
CA GLY A 134 3.54 2.44 -14.92
C GLY A 134 2.62 1.34 -14.38
N ALA A 135 2.07 1.51 -13.18
CA ALA A 135 1.16 0.52 -12.59
C ALA A 135 -0.12 0.37 -13.44
N TYR A 136 -0.70 1.46 -13.92
CA TYR A 136 -1.87 1.40 -14.82
C TYR A 136 -1.59 0.55 -16.06
N LYS A 137 -0.45 0.77 -16.72
CA LYS A 137 -0.04 -0.02 -17.89
C LYS A 137 0.18 -1.49 -17.55
N VAL A 138 0.74 -1.80 -16.38
CA VAL A 138 1.01 -3.19 -15.93
C VAL A 138 -0.28 -3.94 -15.59
N PHE A 139 -1.23 -3.29 -14.91
CA PHE A 139 -2.44 -3.95 -14.44
C PHE A 139 -3.58 -3.94 -15.47
N LEU A 140 -3.70 -2.88 -16.27
CA LEU A 140 -4.78 -2.69 -17.24
C LEU A 140 -4.34 -2.88 -18.70
N GLY A 141 -3.03 -2.99 -18.96
CA GLY A 141 -2.45 -3.06 -20.29
C GLY A 141 -2.00 -1.69 -20.82
N PRO A 142 -1.07 -1.63 -21.78
CA PRO A 142 -0.49 -0.38 -22.28
C PRO A 142 -1.53 0.55 -22.91
N ASP A 143 -2.61 -0.01 -23.46
CA ASP A 143 -3.68 0.76 -24.11
C ASP A 143 -4.50 1.61 -23.13
N SER A 144 -4.40 1.36 -21.81
CA SER A 144 -5.07 2.19 -20.80
C SER A 144 -4.57 3.63 -20.78
N ALA A 145 -3.40 3.90 -21.39
CA ALA A 145 -2.79 5.21 -21.51
C ALA A 145 -2.31 5.52 -22.93
N LYS A 146 -2.99 4.97 -23.96
CA LYS A 146 -2.63 5.19 -25.38
C LYS A 146 -2.73 6.65 -25.84
N ASP A 147 -3.63 7.41 -25.22
CA ASP A 147 -3.85 8.83 -25.45
C ASP A 147 -4.39 9.47 -24.15
N ALA A 148 -4.31 10.80 -24.06
CA ALA A 148 -4.69 11.53 -22.85
C ALA A 148 -6.16 11.32 -22.45
N ALA A 149 -7.08 11.17 -23.41
CA ALA A 149 -8.48 10.98 -23.13
C ALA A 149 -8.74 9.58 -22.52
N THR A 150 -8.15 8.55 -23.10
CA THR A 150 -8.23 7.17 -22.63
C THR A 150 -7.59 7.01 -21.25
N GLU A 151 -6.44 7.64 -21.04
CA GLU A 151 -5.79 7.69 -19.73
C GLU A 151 -6.69 8.37 -18.69
N THR A 152 -7.24 9.54 -19.02
CA THR A 152 -8.16 10.26 -18.13
C THR A 152 -9.35 9.40 -17.74
N ALA A 153 -9.95 8.70 -18.71
CA ALA A 153 -11.08 7.81 -18.46
C ALA A 153 -10.69 6.64 -17.54
N SER A 154 -9.52 6.04 -17.76
CA SER A 154 -9.01 4.93 -16.96
C SER A 154 -8.79 5.33 -15.50
N HIS A 155 -8.10 6.46 -15.27
CA HIS A 155 -7.89 7.00 -13.92
C HIS A 155 -9.19 7.43 -13.27
N THR A 156 -10.06 8.15 -14.00
CA THR A 156 -11.37 8.59 -13.49
C THR A 156 -12.22 7.42 -13.01
N ALA A 157 -12.23 6.31 -13.75
CA ALA A 157 -12.98 5.12 -13.36
C ALA A 157 -12.50 4.55 -12.01
N LYS A 158 -11.18 4.47 -11.79
CA LYS A 158 -10.61 3.93 -10.54
C LYS A 158 -10.73 4.91 -9.37
N LEU A 159 -10.46 6.19 -9.59
CA LEU A 159 -10.66 7.25 -8.62
C LEU A 159 -12.12 7.27 -8.11
N ARG A 160 -13.10 7.25 -9.02
CA ARG A 160 -14.52 7.22 -8.65
C ARG A 160 -14.91 5.93 -7.94
N ALA A 161 -14.43 4.78 -8.41
CA ALA A 161 -14.69 3.50 -7.76
C ALA A 161 -14.14 3.47 -6.32
N LEU A 162 -12.95 4.01 -6.10
CA LEU A 162 -12.37 4.09 -4.75
C LEU A 162 -13.15 5.07 -3.87
N ARG A 163 -13.58 6.23 -4.39
CA ARG A 163 -14.49 7.13 -3.66
C ARG A 163 -15.76 6.43 -3.22
N THR A 164 -16.40 5.67 -4.11
CA THR A 164 -17.59 4.90 -3.76
C THR A 164 -17.31 3.91 -2.64
N ALA A 165 -16.17 3.20 -2.70
CA ALA A 165 -15.78 2.26 -1.66
C ALA A 165 -15.48 2.93 -0.31
N ILE A 166 -14.79 4.08 -0.31
CA ILE A 166 -14.51 4.86 0.90
C ILE A 166 -15.82 5.34 1.52
N ASN A 167 -16.69 5.98 0.73
CA ASN A 167 -17.96 6.52 1.23
C ASN A 167 -18.91 5.42 1.76
N ALA A 168 -18.85 4.22 1.18
CA ALA A 168 -19.62 3.08 1.67
C ALA A 168 -19.14 2.59 3.04
N LYS A 169 -17.84 2.66 3.32
CA LYS A 169 -17.24 2.24 4.61
C LYS A 169 -17.24 3.35 5.66
N HIS A 170 -17.05 4.60 5.23
CA HIS A 170 -16.88 5.77 6.09
C HIS A 170 -17.69 6.95 5.53
N PRO A 171 -19.02 6.99 5.74
CA PRO A 171 -19.90 7.98 5.10
C PRO A 171 -19.63 9.44 5.49
N THR A 172 -18.93 9.68 6.60
CA THR A 172 -18.58 11.02 7.08
C THR A 172 -17.29 11.56 6.49
N LEU A 173 -16.46 10.72 5.85
CA LEU A 173 -15.23 11.17 5.21
C LEU A 173 -15.55 11.86 3.89
N ALA A 174 -15.06 13.09 3.73
CA ALA A 174 -15.00 13.70 2.41
C ALA A 174 -13.94 12.98 1.55
N VAL A 175 -14.17 12.90 0.24
CA VAL A 175 -13.20 12.30 -0.68
C VAL A 175 -12.92 13.26 -1.83
N GLU A 176 -11.65 13.61 -1.98
CA GLU A 176 -11.15 14.44 -3.06
C GLU A 176 -10.38 13.57 -4.07
N LEU A 177 -10.67 13.76 -5.35
CA LEU A 177 -10.08 12.98 -6.44
C LEU A 177 -9.22 13.89 -7.31
N LEU A 178 -7.95 13.56 -7.43
CA LEU A 178 -6.94 14.36 -8.08
C LEU A 178 -6.19 13.54 -9.12
N LEU A 179 -5.78 14.22 -10.19
CA LEU A 179 -4.91 13.67 -11.22
C LEU A 179 -3.78 14.68 -11.50
N MET A 180 -2.53 14.25 -11.30
CA MET A 180 -1.33 15.08 -11.47
C MET A 180 -0.63 14.75 -12.79
N ASP A 181 -0.18 15.75 -13.56
CA ASP A 181 0.72 15.54 -14.70
C ASP A 181 2.19 15.42 -14.31
N LEU A 182 3.08 15.17 -15.28
CA LEU A 182 4.52 14.97 -15.00
C LEU A 182 5.25 16.27 -14.66
N GLU A 183 4.57 17.41 -14.75
CA GLU A 183 5.05 18.74 -14.42
C GLU A 183 4.48 19.25 -13.08
N GLY A 184 3.80 18.37 -12.34
CA GLY A 184 3.25 18.65 -11.01
C GLY A 184 1.95 19.45 -11.01
N LYS A 185 1.36 19.73 -12.18
CA LYS A 185 0.06 20.39 -12.26
C LYS A 185 -1.05 19.38 -11.97
N VAL A 186 -1.99 19.78 -11.11
CA VAL A 186 -3.06 18.92 -10.64
C VAL A 186 -4.41 19.40 -11.14
N GLU A 187 -5.23 18.46 -11.57
CA GLU A 187 -6.64 18.67 -11.87
C GLU A 187 -7.54 17.86 -10.94
N THR A 188 -8.72 18.40 -10.64
CA THR A 188 -9.75 17.70 -9.88
C THR A 188 -10.60 16.84 -10.80
N VAL A 189 -10.86 15.60 -10.38
CA VAL A 189 -11.78 14.69 -11.06
C VAL A 189 -13.14 14.75 -10.38
N ALA A 190 -14.18 15.13 -11.12
CA ALA A 190 -15.57 15.20 -10.62
C ALA A 190 -16.12 13.81 -10.29
#